data_AF-A0A9P7D6A4-F1
#
_entry.id   AF-A0A9P7D6A4-F1
#
_cell.length_a   1.000
_cell.length_b   1.000
_cell.length_c   1.000
_cell.angle_alpha   90.00
_cell.angle_beta   90.00
_cell.angle_gamma   90.00
#
_symmetry.space_group_name_H-M   'P 1'
#
loop_
_entity.id
_entity.type
_entity.pdbx_description
1 polymer ?
#
loop_
_entity_poly.entity_id
_entity_poly.type
_entity_poly.pdbx_seq_one_letter_code
_entity_poly.pdbx_strand_id
1 'polypeptide(L)'
;MSYKSIPFVIVWLEFSDIAAALKAIGAKPNKRVDGSDIYTVPVLSDSNTGALITDSLEIVSYLDKTYPKKSVFPNNSEPLIRAFDSAYLGLFLPSMKSILMRCAEVLSPASAKYFMGARSADFQVPWDEFSPEGPKRDADWELLEKGYNTAYEWYRKSNGKWIMGDTFSYADIIVACWLMAFKRVLKEDEWARFSSWNGGKWAQVLADVEQECKVPQNF
;
A
#
# COMPACT_ATOMS: atom_id res chain seq x y z
N MET A 1 -6.80 -7.62 -8.67
CA MET A 1 -6.88 -8.30 -9.98
C MET A 1 -6.47 -9.77 -9.90
N SER A 2 -5.23 -10.10 -9.51
CA SER A 2 -4.70 -11.48 -9.49
C SER A 2 -5.55 -12.46 -8.67
N TYR A 3 -5.92 -12.11 -7.43
CA TYR A 3 -6.78 -12.94 -6.57
C TYR A 3 -8.10 -13.36 -7.24
N LYS A 4 -8.77 -12.38 -7.88
CA LYS A 4 -10.02 -12.57 -8.61
C LYS A 4 -9.82 -13.20 -10.00
N SER A 5 -8.57 -13.42 -10.40
CA SER A 5 -8.18 -13.99 -11.71
C SER A 5 -8.73 -13.18 -12.89
N ILE A 6 -8.78 -11.85 -12.74
CA ILE A 6 -9.21 -10.94 -13.80
C ILE A 6 -7.98 -10.59 -14.65
N PRO A 7 -7.98 -10.81 -15.97
CA PRO A 7 -6.91 -10.39 -16.86
C PRO A 7 -6.74 -8.87 -16.86
N PHE A 8 -5.51 -8.38 -16.85
CA PHE A 8 -5.22 -6.94 -16.86
C PHE A 8 -3.90 -6.64 -17.57
N VAL A 9 -3.77 -5.40 -18.02
CA VAL A 9 -2.53 -4.82 -18.54
C VAL A 9 -2.12 -3.68 -17.62
N ILE A 10 -0.83 -3.56 -17.35
CA ILE A 10 -0.28 -2.47 -16.55
C ILE A 10 0.22 -1.39 -17.50
N VAL A 11 -0.20 -0.16 -17.25
CA VAL A 11 0.40 1.02 -17.87
C VAL A 11 1.31 1.67 -16.85
N TRP A 12 2.61 1.65 -17.13
CA TRP A 12 3.62 2.27 -16.28
C TRP A 12 3.71 3.77 -16.59
N LEU A 13 3.75 4.59 -15.54
CA LEU A 13 3.87 6.04 -15.63
C LEU A 13 4.97 6.51 -14.68
N GLU A 14 5.76 7.48 -15.13
CA GLU A 14 6.66 8.22 -14.25
C GLU A 14 5.85 9.16 -13.35
N PHE A 15 6.35 9.45 -12.14
CA PHE A 15 5.63 10.29 -11.17
C PHE A 15 5.25 11.67 -11.72
N SER A 16 6.11 12.26 -12.55
CA SER A 16 5.86 13.56 -13.21
C SER A 16 4.69 13.52 -14.18
N ASP A 17 4.39 12.35 -14.73
CA ASP A 17 3.47 12.19 -15.86
C ASP A 17 2.07 11.76 -15.39
N ILE A 18 1.94 11.28 -14.14
CA ILE A 18 0.68 10.80 -13.56
C ILE A 18 -0.46 11.79 -13.78
N ALA A 19 -0.25 13.06 -13.43
CA ALA A 19 -1.32 14.06 -13.52
C ALA A 19 -1.75 14.32 -14.97
N ALA A 20 -0.81 14.40 -15.90
CA ALA A 20 -1.13 14.64 -17.31
C ALA A 20 -1.82 13.41 -17.94
N ALA A 21 -1.30 12.21 -17.68
CA ALA A 21 -1.84 10.96 -18.21
C ALA A 21 -3.26 10.70 -17.69
N LEU A 22 -3.50 10.87 -16.39
CA LEU A 22 -4.81 10.65 -15.79
C LEU A 22 -5.85 11.69 -16.25
N LYS A 23 -5.44 12.96 -16.43
CA LYS A 23 -6.30 13.99 -17.03
C LYS A 23 -6.70 13.64 -18.46
N ALA A 24 -5.76 13.15 -19.28
CA ALA A 24 -6.00 12.84 -20.68
C ALA A 24 -7.06 11.75 -20.89
N ILE A 25 -7.18 10.81 -19.95
CA ILE A 25 -8.20 9.75 -19.99
C ILE A 25 -9.49 10.12 -19.26
N GLY A 26 -9.60 11.34 -18.72
CA GLY A 26 -10.79 11.80 -18.01
C GLY A 26 -10.93 11.28 -16.57
N ALA A 27 -9.84 10.80 -15.95
CA ALA A 27 -9.87 10.37 -14.56
C ALA A 27 -10.09 11.57 -13.64
N LYS A 28 -10.82 11.35 -12.54
CA LYS A 28 -11.07 12.39 -11.54
C LYS A 28 -9.89 12.50 -10.56
N PRO A 29 -9.52 13.69 -10.09
CA PRO A 29 -8.54 13.82 -9.04
C PRO A 29 -9.11 13.34 -7.70
N ASN A 30 -8.23 12.87 -6.83
CA ASN A 30 -8.49 12.73 -5.41
C ASN A 30 -8.29 14.07 -4.69
N LYS A 31 -8.71 14.14 -3.42
CA LYS A 31 -8.55 15.32 -2.58
C LYS A 31 -7.43 15.13 -1.58
N ARG A 32 -6.58 16.13 -1.45
CA ARG A 32 -5.64 16.26 -0.32
C ARG A 32 -6.37 16.66 0.95
N VAL A 33 -5.65 16.59 2.09
CA VAL A 33 -6.14 17.05 3.39
C VAL A 33 -6.52 18.54 3.36
N ASP A 34 -5.78 19.35 2.60
CA ASP A 34 -6.06 20.78 2.41
C ASP A 34 -7.19 21.07 1.39
N GLY A 35 -7.81 20.03 0.81
CA GLY A 35 -8.89 20.13 -0.17
C GLY A 35 -8.44 20.36 -1.62
N SER A 36 -7.14 20.54 -1.88
CA SER A 36 -6.62 20.67 -3.24
C SER A 36 -6.64 19.34 -4.01
N ASP A 37 -6.68 19.44 -5.34
CA ASP A 37 -6.73 18.28 -6.22
C ASP A 37 -5.36 17.59 -6.33
N ILE A 38 -5.38 16.27 -6.30
CA ILE A 38 -4.21 15.42 -6.56
C ILE A 38 -4.59 14.24 -7.45
N TYR A 39 -3.80 14.02 -8.49
CA TYR A 39 -3.91 12.83 -9.32
C TYR A 39 -2.98 11.75 -8.76
N THR A 40 -3.56 10.61 -8.39
CA THR A 40 -2.84 9.50 -7.78
C THR A 40 -3.14 8.20 -8.49
N VAL A 41 -2.22 7.25 -8.38
CA VAL A 41 -2.42 5.85 -8.76
C VAL A 41 -2.73 5.03 -7.50
N PRO A 42 -3.41 3.87 -7.62
CA PRO A 42 -3.89 3.23 -8.85
C PRO A 42 -5.14 3.89 -9.45
N VAL A 43 -5.29 3.71 -10.77
CA VAL A 43 -6.52 4.00 -11.55
C VAL A 43 -6.84 2.77 -12.39
N LEU A 44 -8.11 2.35 -12.40
CA LEU A 44 -8.60 1.24 -13.20
C LEU A 44 -9.41 1.76 -14.38
N SER A 45 -9.05 1.32 -15.59
CA SER A 45 -9.88 1.45 -16.79
C SER A 45 -10.39 0.06 -17.18
N ASP A 46 -11.69 -0.16 -17.11
CA ASP A 46 -12.33 -1.44 -17.46
C ASP A 46 -13.01 -1.32 -18.83
N SER A 47 -12.42 -1.96 -19.84
CA SER A 47 -12.94 -1.95 -21.21
C SER A 47 -14.26 -2.69 -21.37
N ASN A 48 -14.62 -3.61 -20.47
CA ASN A 48 -15.84 -4.40 -20.59
C ASN A 48 -17.08 -3.58 -20.22
N THR A 49 -16.92 -2.58 -19.36
CA THR A 49 -18.01 -1.73 -18.86
C THR A 49 -17.86 -0.26 -19.24
N GLY A 50 -16.67 0.14 -19.71
CA GLY A 50 -16.30 1.54 -19.91
C GLY A 50 -16.02 2.28 -18.60
N ALA A 51 -15.93 1.58 -17.46
CA ALA A 51 -15.70 2.22 -16.17
C ALA A 51 -14.27 2.75 -16.05
N LEU A 52 -14.15 3.95 -15.49
CA LEU A 52 -12.89 4.58 -15.12
C LEU A 52 -12.95 4.95 -13.64
N ILE A 53 -12.26 4.16 -12.82
CA ILE A 53 -12.34 4.24 -11.35
C ILE A 53 -10.99 4.66 -10.78
N THR A 54 -11.02 5.67 -9.92
CA THR A 54 -9.88 6.17 -9.15
C THR A 54 -10.07 5.79 -7.69
N ASP A 55 -8.99 5.78 -6.90
CA ASP A 55 -8.94 5.30 -5.51
C ASP A 55 -8.96 3.77 -5.38
N SER A 56 -8.01 3.23 -4.62
CA SER A 56 -7.84 1.77 -4.50
C SER A 56 -9.03 1.07 -3.85
N LEU A 57 -9.68 1.67 -2.85
CA LEU A 57 -10.84 1.06 -2.19
C LEU A 57 -12.06 1.09 -3.10
N GLU A 58 -12.25 2.18 -3.85
CA GLU A 58 -13.33 2.27 -4.85
C GLU A 58 -13.11 1.29 -6.01
N ILE A 59 -11.87 1.15 -6.49
CA ILE A 59 -11.50 0.13 -7.48
C ILE A 59 -11.87 -1.26 -6.97
N VAL A 60 -11.52 -1.60 -5.73
CA VAL A 60 -11.81 -2.94 -5.18
C VAL A 60 -13.31 -3.16 -4.97
N SER A 61 -14.05 -2.15 -4.47
CA SER A 61 -15.52 -2.20 -4.35
C SER A 61 -16.19 -2.43 -5.71
N TYR A 62 -15.75 -1.69 -6.73
CA TYR A 62 -16.22 -1.86 -8.11
C TYR A 62 -15.92 -3.29 -8.61
N LEU A 63 -14.69 -3.77 -8.47
CA LEU A 63 -14.30 -5.09 -8.94
C LEU A 63 -15.07 -6.21 -8.22
N ASP A 64 -15.36 -6.05 -6.94
CA ASP A 64 -16.11 -7.05 -6.18
C ASP A 64 -17.57 -7.13 -6.61
N LYS A 65 -18.18 -5.99 -6.93
CA LYS A 65 -19.56 -5.90 -7.44
C LYS A 65 -19.68 -6.38 -8.89
N THR A 66 -18.78 -5.94 -9.77
CA THR A 66 -18.82 -6.25 -11.20
C THR A 66 -18.38 -7.68 -11.50
N TYR A 67 -17.44 -8.22 -10.71
CA TYR A 67 -16.89 -9.56 -10.89
C TYR A 67 -17.04 -10.38 -9.58
N PRO A 68 -18.24 -10.88 -9.26
CA PRO A 68 -18.59 -11.39 -7.92
C PRO A 68 -17.91 -12.72 -7.53
N LYS A 69 -17.20 -13.38 -8.45
CA LYS A 69 -16.45 -14.59 -8.13
C LYS A 69 -15.30 -14.26 -7.18
N LYS A 70 -15.17 -15.05 -6.10
CA LYS A 70 -14.19 -14.84 -5.01
C LYS A 70 -14.28 -13.43 -4.43
N SER A 71 -15.33 -13.18 -3.65
CA SER A 71 -15.50 -11.89 -2.99
C SER A 71 -14.33 -11.60 -2.04
N VAL A 72 -13.84 -10.35 -2.04
CA VAL A 72 -12.85 -9.87 -1.07
C VAL A 72 -13.47 -9.17 0.13
N PHE A 73 -14.81 -9.01 0.13
CA PHE A 73 -15.61 -8.45 1.22
C PHE A 73 -16.63 -9.48 1.76
N PRO A 74 -16.18 -10.62 2.30
CA PRO A 74 -17.07 -11.66 2.80
C PRO A 74 -17.96 -11.11 3.92
N ASN A 75 -19.19 -11.62 4.03
CA ASN A 75 -20.15 -11.28 5.09
C ASN A 75 -20.44 -9.77 5.22
N ASN A 76 -20.48 -9.03 4.10
CA ASN A 76 -20.71 -7.58 4.08
C ASN A 76 -19.66 -6.78 4.89
N SER A 77 -18.41 -7.24 4.88
CA SER A 77 -17.31 -6.66 5.67
C SER A 77 -16.73 -5.36 5.11
N GLU A 78 -17.16 -4.89 3.94
CA GLU A 78 -16.59 -3.69 3.30
C GLU A 78 -16.48 -2.47 4.23
N PRO A 79 -17.52 -2.05 4.99
CA PRO A 79 -17.40 -0.90 5.89
C PRO A 79 -16.36 -1.10 6.99
N LEU A 80 -16.26 -2.32 7.52
CA LEU A 80 -15.27 -2.67 8.56
C LEU A 80 -13.86 -2.69 7.99
N ILE A 81 -13.68 -3.19 6.77
CA ILE A 81 -12.38 -3.23 6.11
C ILE A 81 -11.91 -1.82 5.74
N ARG A 82 -12.80 -0.90 5.37
CA ARG A 82 -12.45 0.52 5.19
C ARG A 82 -11.97 1.18 6.49
N ALA A 83 -12.63 0.87 7.61
CA ALA A 83 -12.17 1.32 8.92
C ALA A 83 -10.82 0.69 9.30
N PHE A 84 -10.62 -0.59 9.01
CA PHE A 84 -9.36 -1.29 9.20
C PHE A 84 -8.23 -0.68 8.37
N ASP A 85 -8.44 -0.34 7.10
CA ASP A 85 -7.44 0.30 6.23
C ASP A 85 -6.91 1.60 6.87
N SER A 86 -7.83 2.46 7.32
CA SER A 86 -7.49 3.72 8.00
C SER A 86 -6.75 3.47 9.31
N ALA A 87 -7.21 2.51 10.12
CA ALA A 87 -6.58 2.16 11.39
C ALA A 87 -5.18 1.58 11.18
N TYR A 88 -5.01 0.68 10.20
CA TYR A 88 -3.75 0.02 9.88
C TYR A 88 -2.73 1.04 9.38
N LEU A 89 -3.10 1.88 8.42
CA LEU A 89 -2.24 2.97 7.94
C LEU A 89 -1.81 3.88 9.10
N GLY A 90 -2.73 4.22 10.01
CA GLY A 90 -2.45 5.05 11.18
C GLY A 90 -1.40 4.48 12.13
N LEU A 91 -1.15 3.16 12.14
CA LEU A 91 -0.16 2.53 13.03
C LEU A 91 1.28 2.89 12.67
N PHE A 92 1.58 3.03 11.38
CA PHE A 92 2.94 3.25 10.88
C PHE A 92 3.10 4.53 10.05
N LEU A 93 2.03 5.28 9.77
CA LEU A 93 2.13 6.59 9.13
C LEU A 93 3.16 7.52 9.81
N PRO A 94 3.27 7.56 11.17
CA PRO A 94 4.28 8.39 11.84
C PRO A 94 5.73 8.01 11.52
N SER A 95 6.02 6.76 11.15
CA SER A 95 7.36 6.26 10.82
C SER A 95 7.68 6.26 9.32
N MET A 96 6.74 6.68 8.47
CA MET A 96 6.89 6.55 7.01
C MET A 96 8.07 7.32 6.42
N LYS A 97 8.65 8.30 7.13
CA LYS A 97 9.72 9.14 6.57
C LYS A 97 10.95 8.33 6.19
N SER A 98 11.38 7.38 7.03
CA SER A 98 12.51 6.50 6.74
C SER A 98 12.24 5.61 5.51
N ILE A 99 11.04 5.06 5.38
CA ILE A 99 10.61 4.26 4.22
C ILE A 99 10.62 5.11 2.95
N LEU A 100 10.09 6.33 3.00
CA LEU A 100 10.05 7.24 1.86
C LEU A 100 11.45 7.67 1.41
N MET A 101 12.42 7.80 2.34
CA MET A 101 13.82 8.01 1.98
C MET A 101 14.33 6.87 1.10
N ARG A 102 14.05 5.62 1.48
CA ARG A 102 14.40 4.43 0.69
C ARG A 102 13.66 4.35 -0.64
N CYS A 103 12.41 4.80 -0.70
CA CYS A 103 11.68 4.92 -1.97
C CYS A 103 12.43 5.81 -2.96
N ALA A 104 12.96 6.97 -2.53
CA ALA A 104 13.68 7.86 -3.43
C ALA A 104 14.97 7.24 -4.00
N GLU A 105 15.59 6.29 -3.29
CA GLU A 105 16.81 5.59 -3.71
C GLU A 105 16.56 4.58 -4.85
N VAL A 106 15.35 4.02 -4.97
CA VAL A 106 15.00 3.01 -5.98
C VAL A 106 14.31 3.58 -7.22
N LEU A 107 13.93 4.86 -7.19
CA LEU A 107 13.24 5.53 -8.30
C LEU A 107 14.22 5.94 -9.41
N SER A 108 13.69 6.11 -10.63
CA SER A 108 14.43 6.79 -11.71
C SER A 108 14.85 8.19 -11.25
N PRO A 109 15.97 8.76 -11.74
CA PRO A 109 16.41 10.09 -11.30
C PRO A 109 15.35 11.19 -11.45
N ALA A 110 14.54 11.12 -12.52
CA ALA A 110 13.44 12.05 -12.75
C ALA A 110 12.32 11.89 -11.73
N SER A 111 11.86 10.65 -11.50
CA SER A 111 10.84 10.34 -10.50
C SER A 111 11.32 10.65 -9.08
N ALA A 112 12.57 10.34 -8.73
CA ALA A 112 13.16 10.66 -7.44
C ALA A 112 13.13 12.16 -7.16
N LYS A 113 13.57 13.00 -8.12
CA LYS A 113 13.55 14.46 -7.94
C LYS A 113 12.15 15.00 -7.67
N TYR A 114 11.16 14.56 -8.44
CA TYR A 114 9.76 14.94 -8.23
C TYR A 114 9.26 14.45 -6.86
N PHE A 115 9.53 13.19 -6.54
CA PHE A 115 9.08 12.54 -5.31
C PHE A 115 9.63 13.25 -4.07
N MET A 116 10.93 13.54 -4.01
CA MET A 116 11.55 14.24 -2.88
C MET A 116 10.89 15.60 -2.63
N GLY A 117 10.70 16.40 -3.69
CA GLY A 117 10.03 17.71 -3.57
C GLY A 117 8.58 17.59 -3.12
N ALA A 118 7.83 16.65 -3.68
CA ALA A 118 6.44 16.41 -3.30
C ALA A 118 6.32 15.96 -1.83
N ARG A 119 7.17 15.03 -1.37
CA ARG A 119 7.14 14.54 0.03
C ARG A 119 7.62 15.59 1.02
N SER A 120 8.63 16.39 0.68
CA SER A 120 9.01 17.52 1.52
C SER A 120 7.87 18.52 1.70
N ALA A 121 7.09 18.78 0.65
CA ALA A 121 5.90 19.63 0.73
C ALA A 121 4.78 18.98 1.56
N ASP A 122 4.49 17.69 1.32
CA ASP A 122 3.43 16.94 2.02
C ASP A 122 3.65 16.91 3.55
N PHE A 123 4.90 16.72 3.99
CA PHE A 123 5.24 16.64 5.41
C PHE A 123 5.74 17.96 6.00
N GLN A 124 5.92 19.00 5.18
CA GLN A 124 6.51 20.29 5.56
C GLN A 124 7.88 20.15 6.23
N VAL A 125 8.73 19.26 5.69
CA VAL A 125 10.09 19.01 6.20
C VAL A 125 11.08 18.99 5.02
N PRO A 126 12.19 19.75 5.09
CA PRO A 126 13.27 19.67 4.10
C PRO A 126 13.77 18.23 3.90
N TRP A 127 14.14 17.87 2.66
CA TRP A 127 14.46 16.46 2.35
C TRP A 127 15.72 15.96 3.08
N ASP A 128 16.72 16.81 3.22
CA ASP A 128 17.95 16.56 4.00
C ASP A 128 17.67 16.32 5.50
N GLU A 129 16.64 16.97 6.03
CA GLU A 129 16.17 16.76 7.39
C GLU A 129 15.10 15.67 7.51
N PHE A 130 14.63 15.06 6.43
CA PHE A 130 13.40 14.25 6.42
C PHE A 130 13.47 13.06 7.38
N SER A 131 14.50 12.22 7.18
CA SER A 131 14.89 11.13 8.07
C SER A 131 16.34 10.73 7.75
N PRO A 132 17.35 11.56 8.09
CA PRO A 132 18.76 11.22 7.89
C PRO A 132 19.19 10.04 8.77
N GLU A 133 20.24 9.32 8.36
CA GLU A 133 20.82 8.22 9.16
C GLU A 133 21.18 8.71 10.59
N GLY A 134 21.01 7.85 11.59
CA GLY A 134 21.21 8.16 13.00
C GLY A 134 19.90 8.36 13.77
N PRO A 135 19.89 9.12 14.89
CA PRO A 135 18.82 9.09 15.88
C PRO A 135 17.41 9.38 15.33
N LYS A 136 17.29 10.22 14.30
CA LYS A 136 15.98 10.54 13.69
C LYS A 136 15.40 9.34 12.94
N ARG A 137 16.23 8.63 12.18
CA ARG A 137 15.83 7.40 11.50
C ARG A 137 15.63 6.24 12.47
N ASP A 138 16.44 6.16 13.53
CA ASP A 138 16.25 5.17 14.58
C ASP A 138 14.88 5.33 15.26
N ALA A 139 14.46 6.57 15.53
CA ALA A 139 13.13 6.87 16.06
C ALA A 139 11.99 6.47 15.10
N ASP A 140 12.16 6.68 13.78
CA ASP A 140 11.20 6.17 12.79
C ASP A 140 11.12 4.63 12.86
N TRP A 141 12.24 3.94 12.99
CA TRP A 141 12.27 2.47 13.12
C TRP A 141 11.57 1.97 14.40
N GLU A 142 11.76 2.65 15.53
CA GLU A 142 11.07 2.32 16.78
C GLU A 142 9.54 2.50 16.66
N LEU A 143 9.10 3.59 16.01
CA LEU A 143 7.69 3.83 15.73
C LEU A 143 7.10 2.77 14.79
N LEU A 144 7.86 2.38 13.75
CA LEU A 144 7.47 1.32 12.84
C LEU A 144 7.30 -0.02 13.57
N GLU A 145 8.27 -0.39 14.40
CA GLU A 145 8.23 -1.62 15.19
C GLU A 145 7.04 -1.63 16.15
N LYS A 146 6.77 -0.50 16.83
CA LYS A 146 5.57 -0.35 17.68
C LYS A 146 4.27 -0.49 16.89
N GLY A 147 4.19 0.09 15.70
CA GLY A 147 3.04 -0.03 14.81
C GLY A 147 2.78 -1.49 14.43
N TYR A 148 3.81 -2.21 14.00
CA TYR A 148 3.69 -3.62 13.65
C TYR A 148 3.42 -4.52 14.86
N ASN A 149 4.00 -4.25 16.03
CA ASN A 149 3.63 -4.93 17.28
C ASN A 149 2.13 -4.78 17.59
N THR A 150 1.54 -3.63 17.29
CA THR A 150 0.09 -3.41 17.46
C THR A 150 -0.71 -4.21 16.43
N ALA A 151 -0.31 -4.19 15.16
CA ALA A 151 -0.95 -5.00 14.12
C ALA A 151 -0.84 -6.51 14.40
N TYR A 152 0.25 -6.94 15.04
CA TYR A 152 0.47 -8.33 15.41
C TYR A 152 -0.60 -8.82 16.40
N GLU A 153 -0.97 -7.98 17.36
CA GLU A 153 -2.03 -8.29 18.31
C GLU A 153 -3.41 -8.44 17.64
N TRP A 154 -3.64 -7.81 16.47
CA TRP A 154 -4.86 -8.06 15.70
C TRP A 154 -4.90 -9.47 15.11
N TYR A 155 -3.79 -9.92 14.52
CA TYR A 155 -3.65 -11.30 14.04
C TYR A 155 -3.75 -12.32 15.18
N ARG A 156 -3.19 -12.04 16.36
CA ARG A 156 -3.30 -12.95 17.51
C ARG A 156 -4.74 -13.13 18.00
N LYS A 157 -5.59 -12.12 17.79
CA LYS A 157 -7.00 -12.13 18.21
C LYS A 157 -7.95 -12.67 17.15
N SER A 158 -7.49 -12.90 15.91
CA SER A 158 -8.37 -13.38 14.84
C SER A 158 -8.75 -14.87 14.98
N ASN A 159 -8.04 -15.64 15.82
CA ASN A 159 -8.22 -17.08 16.00
C ASN A 159 -8.14 -17.88 14.68
N GLY A 160 -7.33 -17.43 13.72
CA GLY A 160 -7.08 -18.13 12.46
C GLY A 160 -5.91 -17.56 11.68
N LYS A 161 -5.77 -17.96 10.43
CA LYS A 161 -4.65 -17.56 9.56
C LYS A 161 -4.67 -16.06 9.20
N TRP A 162 -5.86 -15.53 8.92
CA TRP A 162 -6.15 -14.21 8.37
C TRP A 162 -6.69 -13.25 9.43
N ILE A 163 -6.84 -11.97 9.07
CA ILE A 163 -7.47 -10.96 9.95
C ILE A 163 -8.91 -11.35 10.33
N MET A 164 -9.64 -11.99 9.42
CA MET A 164 -11.00 -12.50 9.65
C MET A 164 -11.02 -13.99 10.05
N GLY A 165 -10.01 -14.44 10.80
CA GLY A 165 -9.87 -15.84 11.24
C GLY A 165 -9.44 -16.73 10.08
N ASP A 166 -10.25 -17.72 9.71
CA ASP A 166 -9.92 -18.60 8.58
C ASP A 166 -10.42 -18.06 7.22
N THR A 167 -11.04 -16.88 7.22
CA THR A 167 -11.57 -16.26 6.00
C THR A 167 -10.58 -15.22 5.45
N PHE A 168 -10.08 -15.45 4.23
CA PHE A 168 -9.27 -14.45 3.52
C PHE A 168 -10.13 -13.27 3.06
N SER A 169 -9.60 -12.05 3.16
CA SER A 169 -10.34 -10.83 2.84
C SER A 169 -9.43 -9.73 2.27
N TYR A 170 -10.03 -8.61 1.85
CA TYR A 170 -9.26 -7.45 1.43
C TYR A 170 -8.40 -6.85 2.57
N ALA A 171 -8.73 -7.09 3.85
CA ALA A 171 -7.87 -6.68 4.97
C ALA A 171 -6.47 -7.31 4.88
N ASP A 172 -6.40 -8.58 4.50
CA ASP A 172 -5.12 -9.29 4.34
C ASP A 172 -4.34 -8.78 3.13
N ILE A 173 -5.05 -8.39 2.05
CA ILE A 173 -4.45 -7.75 0.88
C ILE A 173 -3.85 -6.38 1.25
N ILE A 174 -4.54 -5.57 2.07
CA ILE A 174 -4.01 -4.29 2.55
C ILE A 174 -2.69 -4.48 3.28
N VAL A 175 -2.64 -5.42 4.23
CA VAL A 175 -1.42 -5.73 4.98
C VAL A 175 -0.29 -6.15 4.03
N ALA A 176 -0.56 -7.10 3.12
CA ALA A 176 0.45 -7.58 2.19
C ALA A 176 0.93 -6.51 1.20
N CYS A 177 0.08 -5.58 0.77
CA CYS A 177 0.49 -4.49 -0.11
C CYS A 177 1.56 -3.60 0.54
N TRP A 178 1.41 -3.27 1.83
CA TRP A 178 2.42 -2.51 2.57
C TRP A 178 3.70 -3.32 2.80
N LEU A 179 3.58 -4.61 3.17
CA LEU A 179 4.72 -5.51 3.32
C LEU A 179 5.53 -5.66 2.03
N MET A 180 4.84 -5.80 0.90
CA MET A 180 5.46 -5.88 -0.42
C MET A 180 6.15 -4.57 -0.79
N ALA A 181 5.52 -3.42 -0.54
CA ALA A 181 6.15 -2.13 -0.75
C ALA A 181 7.43 -1.99 0.08
N PHE A 182 7.41 -2.37 1.36
CA PHE A 182 8.59 -2.32 2.23
C PHE A 182 9.69 -3.26 1.76
N LYS A 183 9.37 -4.51 1.42
CA LYS A 183 10.34 -5.47 0.85
C LYS A 183 11.03 -4.95 -0.42
N ARG A 184 10.31 -4.15 -1.21
CA ARG A 184 10.80 -3.60 -2.49
C ARG A 184 11.74 -2.40 -2.30
N VAL A 185 11.58 -1.63 -1.23
CA VAL A 185 12.32 -0.36 -1.04
C VAL A 185 13.38 -0.44 0.04
N LEU A 186 13.16 -1.22 1.10
CA LEU A 186 14.12 -1.40 2.17
C LEU A 186 15.38 -2.11 1.64
N LYS A 187 16.53 -1.75 2.22
CA LYS A 187 17.77 -2.51 1.98
C LYS A 187 17.63 -3.94 2.51
N GLU A 188 18.50 -4.84 2.04
CA GLU A 188 18.41 -6.26 2.39
C GLU A 188 18.48 -6.50 3.92
N ASP A 189 19.36 -5.78 4.62
CA ASP A 189 19.53 -5.84 6.07
C ASP A 189 18.33 -5.22 6.82
N GLU A 190 17.78 -4.12 6.31
CA GLU A 190 16.57 -3.49 6.83
C GLU A 190 15.34 -4.39 6.68
N TRP A 191 15.16 -5.02 5.52
CA TRP A 191 14.09 -6.00 5.32
C TRP A 191 14.31 -7.25 6.18
N ALA A 192 15.53 -7.75 6.31
CA ALA A 192 15.84 -8.88 7.19
C ALA A 192 15.47 -8.56 8.65
N ARG A 193 15.80 -7.35 9.13
CA ARG A 193 15.38 -6.87 10.46
C ARG A 193 13.86 -6.83 10.57
N PHE A 194 13.19 -6.08 9.70
CA PHE A 194 11.74 -5.88 9.72
C PHE A 194 10.98 -7.20 9.68
N SER A 195 11.37 -8.08 8.75
CA SER A 195 10.67 -9.35 8.51
C SER A 195 10.90 -10.38 9.62
N SER A 196 11.95 -10.22 10.44
CA SER A 196 12.20 -11.06 11.62
C SER A 196 11.29 -10.74 12.82
N TRP A 197 10.68 -9.55 12.84
CA TRP A 197 9.81 -9.14 13.95
C TRP A 197 8.65 -10.11 14.18
N ASN A 198 8.22 -10.17 15.44
CA ASN A 198 7.11 -11.02 15.89
C ASN A 198 7.29 -12.49 15.48
N GLY A 199 8.53 -12.99 15.52
CA GLY A 199 8.86 -14.38 15.19
C GLY A 199 8.73 -14.69 13.69
N GLY A 200 8.98 -13.73 12.81
CA GLY A 200 8.88 -13.92 11.37
C GLY A 200 7.47 -13.75 10.78
N LYS A 201 6.52 -13.23 11.58
CA LYS A 201 5.10 -13.14 11.17
C LYS A 201 4.90 -12.37 9.87
N TRP A 202 5.66 -11.29 9.65
CA TRP A 202 5.47 -10.43 8.48
C TRP A 202 5.95 -11.08 7.18
N ALA A 203 7.07 -11.82 7.23
CA ALA A 203 7.49 -12.65 6.10
C ALA A 203 6.43 -13.72 5.78
N GLN A 204 5.89 -14.36 6.83
CA GLN A 204 4.86 -15.39 6.67
C GLN A 204 3.58 -14.83 6.04
N VAL A 205 3.04 -13.72 6.57
CA VAL A 205 1.83 -13.08 6.03
C VAL A 205 2.01 -12.71 4.57
N LEU A 206 3.15 -12.10 4.20
CA LEU A 206 3.41 -11.75 2.81
C LEU A 206 3.40 -13.00 1.90
N ALA A 207 4.12 -14.05 2.27
CA ALA A 207 4.16 -15.30 1.50
C ALA A 207 2.78 -15.97 1.38
N ASP A 208 2.02 -15.98 2.47
CA ASP A 208 0.67 -16.54 2.51
C ASP A 208 -0.27 -15.79 1.57
N VAL A 209 -0.25 -14.46 1.58
CA VAL A 209 -1.11 -13.65 0.69
C VAL A 209 -0.65 -13.74 -0.76
N GLU A 210 0.65 -13.78 -1.04
CA GLU A 210 1.18 -13.98 -2.39
C GLU A 210 0.71 -15.31 -2.99
N GLN A 211 0.73 -16.38 -2.19
CA GLN A 211 0.20 -17.69 -2.57
C GLN A 211 -1.30 -17.66 -2.84
N GLU A 212 -2.09 -17.05 -1.95
CA GLU A 212 -3.55 -16.96 -2.07
C GLU A 212 -3.97 -16.11 -3.29
N CYS A 213 -3.26 -15.00 -3.53
CA CYS A 213 -3.51 -14.09 -4.64
C CYS A 213 -2.92 -14.56 -5.97
N LYS A 214 -2.08 -15.61 -5.95
CA LYS A 214 -1.32 -16.10 -7.12
C LYS A 214 -0.55 -14.96 -7.80
N VAL A 215 0.13 -14.14 -7.00
CA VAL A 215 0.90 -13.01 -7.52
C VAL A 215 2.05 -13.55 -8.39
N PRO A 216 2.23 -13.07 -9.63
CA PRO A 216 3.38 -13.48 -10.45
C PRO A 216 4.69 -13.11 -9.76
N GLN A 217 5.68 -14.01 -9.78
CA GLN A 217 6.97 -13.80 -9.10
C GLN A 217 7.80 -12.62 -9.67
N ASN A 218 7.39 -12.04 -10.79
CA ASN A 218 8.12 -10.99 -11.51
C ASN A 218 7.51 -9.58 -11.33
N PHE A 219 6.70 -9.38 -10.27
CA PHE A 219 6.20 -8.07 -9.84
C PHE A 219 7.08 -7.49 -8.75
#